data_AF-A0A6A5GSG3-F1
#
_entry.id   AF-A0A6A5GSG3-F1
#
_cell.length_a   1.000
_cell.length_b   1.000
_cell.length_c   1.000
_cell.angle_alpha   90.00
_cell.angle_beta   90.00
_cell.angle_gamma   90.00
#
_symmetry.space_group_name_H-M   'P 1'
#
loop_
_entity.id
_entity.type
_entity.pdbx_description
1 polymer ?
#
loop_
_entity_poly.entity_id
_entity_poly.type
_entity_poly.pdbx_seq_one_letter_code
_entity_poly.pdbx_strand_id
1 'polypeptide(L)'
;MEVDSANSRHAALLKRKATDSINEILNYGQSSTSPQKRTKKTAHHKIRDIDAYKKIIKTYKAPTWYGCAVTPRDLADFGWACVKKDCVQCVECEQYLNTSLPNICKVSFNVYNSSLQDIHQKLTTAHRTTCKLRTGAPPFRITEPSSKEIMEGVQGRLTDIKNIEEDEFKVDIPSDLNLPKLEGVSDKFMYVAILGWFVSKPKRGALIFGCDYCARELAIRTGNKFDAIHNHERWCPRIDSDEHGETSWQSDINIVMNTKNYFPHHNKYHGSAIYREAMAARRLLDNSLSTIISPSLITPPSS
;
A
#
# COMPACT_ATOMS: atom_id res chain seq x y z
N MET A 1 -0.64 24.66 33.32
CA MET A 1 -0.87 24.58 31.86
C MET A 1 0.50 24.49 31.19
N GLU A 2 1.02 23.28 30.99
CA GLU A 2 2.30 23.04 30.30
C GLU A 2 2.21 21.71 29.54
N VAL A 3 1.37 21.64 28.52
CA VAL A 3 1.27 20.46 27.64
C VAL A 3 1.05 20.94 26.22
N ASP A 4 2.08 21.50 25.56
CA ASP A 4 2.03 21.76 24.10
C ASP A 4 3.39 22.05 23.45
N SER A 5 4.44 22.37 24.24
CA SER A 5 5.75 22.71 23.67
C SER A 5 6.54 21.51 23.11
N ALA A 6 6.34 20.30 23.65
CA ALA A 6 7.08 19.11 23.23
C ALA A 6 6.61 18.54 21.87
N ASN A 7 5.29 18.54 21.63
CA ASN A 7 4.70 18.10 20.35
C ASN A 7 5.06 19.07 19.21
N SER A 8 5.11 20.37 19.50
CA SER A 8 5.50 21.41 18.53
C SER A 8 6.97 21.28 18.11
N ARG A 9 7.88 21.05 19.07
CA ARG A 9 9.31 20.83 18.80
C ARG A 9 9.56 19.55 18.00
N HIS A 10 8.82 18.48 18.29
CA HIS A 10 8.89 17.22 17.57
C HIS A 10 8.46 17.35 16.10
N ALA A 11 7.34 18.04 15.85
CA ALA A 11 6.87 18.31 14.50
C ALA A 11 7.83 19.22 13.71
N ALA A 12 8.44 20.22 14.36
CA ALA A 12 9.41 21.13 13.74
C ALA A 12 10.69 20.39 13.32
N LEU A 13 11.18 19.47 14.15
CA LEU A 13 12.35 18.64 13.84
C LEU A 13 12.10 17.70 12.66
N LEU A 14 10.92 17.07 12.60
CA LEU A 14 10.52 16.22 11.48
C LEU A 14 10.39 17.01 10.17
N LYS A 15 9.78 18.20 10.23
CA LYS A 15 9.65 19.10 9.07
C LYS A 15 11.01 19.51 8.53
N ARG A 16 11.93 19.93 9.41
CA ARG A 16 13.29 20.33 9.01
C ARG A 16 14.05 19.17 8.36
N LYS A 17 14.03 17.98 8.98
CA LYS A 17 14.66 16.79 8.40
C LYS A 17 14.08 16.43 7.01
N ALA A 18 12.77 16.54 6.84
CA ALA A 18 12.12 16.30 5.55
C ALA A 18 12.55 17.32 4.48
N THR A 19 12.65 18.59 4.84
CA THR A 19 13.12 19.65 3.94
C THR A 19 14.58 19.45 3.52
N ASP A 20 15.45 19.10 4.46
CA ASP A 20 16.87 18.85 4.18
C ASP A 20 17.05 17.66 3.22
N SER A 21 16.28 16.58 3.41
CA SER A 21 16.31 15.41 2.50
C SER A 21 15.79 15.71 1.09
N ILE A 22 14.75 16.55 0.94
CA ILE A 22 14.26 16.96 -0.38
C ILE A 22 15.35 17.72 -1.13
N ASN A 23 16.07 18.62 -0.45
CA ASN A 23 17.14 19.40 -1.05
C ASN A 23 18.35 18.55 -1.47
N GLU A 24 18.71 17.53 -0.71
CA GLU A 24 19.78 16.58 -1.09
C GLU A 24 19.42 15.78 -2.35
N ILE A 25 18.17 15.33 -2.48
CA ILE A 25 17.69 14.55 -3.63
C ILE A 25 17.67 15.41 -4.91
N LEU A 26 17.25 16.67 -4.81
CA LEU A 26 17.19 17.59 -5.95
C LEU A 26 18.59 17.89 -6.54
N ASN A 27 19.63 17.86 -5.72
CA ASN A 27 21.00 18.15 -6.14
C ASN A 27 21.72 16.95 -6.81
N TYR A 28 21.23 15.72 -6.64
CA TYR A 28 21.89 14.51 -7.17
C TYR A 28 21.38 14.10 -8.57
N GLY A 29 20.26 14.63 -9.04
CA GLY A 29 19.52 14.14 -10.22
C GLY A 29 20.07 14.50 -11.61
N GLN A 30 21.24 15.14 -11.74
CA GLN A 30 21.73 15.65 -13.04
C GLN A 30 22.73 14.74 -13.77
N SER A 31 22.97 13.49 -13.35
CA SER A 31 23.95 12.64 -14.04
C SER A 31 23.64 11.15 -13.96
N SER A 32 22.87 10.62 -14.90
CA SER A 32 23.12 9.28 -15.47
C SER A 32 22.26 9.01 -16.70
N THR A 33 22.90 8.80 -17.85
CA THR A 33 22.30 8.15 -19.01
C THR A 33 22.51 6.64 -18.88
N SER A 34 21.45 5.83 -19.00
CA SER A 34 21.57 4.37 -18.99
C SER A 34 20.87 3.72 -20.19
N PRO A 35 21.46 2.68 -20.82
CA PRO A 35 20.99 2.10 -22.07
C PRO A 35 19.99 0.97 -21.84
N GLN A 36 18.91 0.95 -22.63
CA GLN A 36 17.89 -0.11 -22.61
C GLN A 36 18.43 -1.41 -23.25
N LYS A 37 18.44 -2.52 -22.50
CA LYS A 37 18.51 -3.87 -23.08
C LYS A 37 17.18 -4.60 -22.92
N ARG A 38 16.70 -5.05 -24.07
CA ARG A 38 15.46 -5.78 -24.33
C ARG A 38 15.63 -7.25 -23.98
N THR A 39 14.77 -7.80 -23.11
CA THR A 39 14.63 -9.26 -22.94
C THR A 39 13.18 -9.68 -23.12
N LYS A 40 12.88 -10.23 -24.30
CA LYS A 40 11.66 -11.01 -24.57
C LYS A 40 11.87 -12.44 -24.06
N LYS A 41 11.02 -12.88 -23.14
CA LYS A 41 10.47 -14.24 -23.04
C LYS A 41 9.19 -14.13 -22.20
N THR A 42 8.04 -14.39 -22.81
CA THR A 42 6.73 -14.39 -22.17
C THR A 42 6.69 -15.50 -21.12
N ALA A 43 6.99 -15.16 -19.87
CA ALA A 43 6.68 -16.02 -18.75
C ALA A 43 5.16 -16.22 -18.72
N HIS A 44 4.69 -17.45 -18.55
CA HIS A 44 3.32 -17.68 -18.11
C HIS A 44 3.16 -16.94 -16.77
N HIS A 45 2.50 -15.78 -16.81
CA HIS A 45 2.32 -14.95 -15.62
C HIS A 45 1.40 -15.73 -14.69
N LYS A 46 1.95 -16.27 -13.59
CA LYS A 46 1.13 -16.92 -12.56
C LYS A 46 0.31 -15.83 -11.87
N ILE A 47 -0.99 -16.06 -11.66
CA ILE A 47 -1.83 -15.17 -10.86
C ILE A 47 -1.47 -15.40 -9.37
N ARG A 48 -1.52 -14.34 -8.57
CA ARG A 48 -1.32 -14.42 -7.12
C ARG A 48 -2.38 -15.33 -6.48
N ASP A 49 -1.94 -16.27 -5.64
CA ASP A 49 -2.84 -17.01 -4.76
C ASP A 49 -3.35 -16.07 -3.65
N ILE A 50 -4.58 -15.60 -3.84
CA ILE A 50 -5.22 -14.63 -2.94
C ILE A 50 -5.46 -15.23 -1.56
N ASP A 51 -5.80 -16.51 -1.46
CA ASP A 51 -6.09 -17.13 -0.17
C ASP A 51 -4.83 -17.33 0.67
N ALA A 52 -3.73 -17.77 0.02
CA ALA A 52 -2.43 -17.81 0.67
C ALA A 52 -1.97 -16.42 1.14
N TYR A 53 -2.13 -15.39 0.29
CA TYR A 53 -1.82 -14.01 0.65
C TYR A 53 -2.64 -13.52 1.86
N LYS A 54 -3.96 -13.75 1.84
CA LYS A 54 -4.86 -13.37 2.93
C LYS A 54 -4.50 -14.06 4.24
N LYS A 55 -4.11 -15.34 4.22
CA LYS A 55 -3.64 -16.06 5.41
C LYS A 55 -2.41 -15.39 6.02
N ILE A 56 -1.46 -14.95 5.18
CA ILE A 56 -0.25 -14.26 5.65
C ILE A 56 -0.60 -12.88 6.21
N ILE A 57 -1.36 -12.06 5.50
CA ILE A 57 -1.72 -10.71 5.96
C ILE A 57 -2.48 -10.74 7.28
N LYS A 58 -3.35 -11.72 7.50
CA LYS A 58 -4.12 -11.88 8.75
C LYS A 58 -3.24 -12.12 9.99
N THR A 59 -1.97 -12.50 9.81
CA THR A 59 -1.03 -12.61 10.95
C THR A 59 -0.63 -11.26 11.51
N TYR A 60 -0.75 -10.18 10.73
CA TYR A 60 -0.42 -8.82 11.15
C TYR A 60 -1.59 -8.18 11.89
N LYS A 61 -1.35 -7.70 13.11
CA LYS A 61 -2.34 -6.98 13.92
C LYS A 61 -2.01 -5.49 13.96
N ALA A 62 -3.04 -4.66 13.86
CA ALA A 62 -2.88 -3.20 13.86
C ALA A 62 -2.10 -2.66 15.08
N PRO A 63 -2.36 -3.06 16.34
CA PRO A 63 -1.63 -2.53 17.49
C PRO A 63 -0.12 -2.79 17.46
N THR A 64 0.31 -3.88 16.81
CA THR A 64 1.72 -4.25 16.69
C THR A 64 2.43 -3.62 15.49
N TRP A 65 1.70 -3.26 14.44
CA TRP A 65 2.28 -2.86 13.16
C TRP A 65 1.93 -1.44 12.70
N TYR A 66 1.07 -0.74 13.44
CA TYR A 66 0.73 0.64 13.15
C TYR A 66 1.97 1.54 13.29
N GLY A 67 2.26 2.34 12.26
CA GLY A 67 3.40 3.26 12.23
C GLY A 67 4.76 2.63 11.87
N CYS A 68 4.87 1.31 11.71
CA CYS A 68 6.11 0.65 11.24
C CYS A 68 6.41 1.07 9.80
N ALA A 69 7.67 1.34 9.43
CA ALA A 69 7.99 1.82 8.08
C ALA A 69 7.83 0.76 6.99
N VAL A 70 8.15 -0.50 7.31
CA VAL A 70 7.89 -1.65 6.43
C VAL A 70 6.46 -2.11 6.61
N THR A 71 5.70 -2.13 5.52
CA THR A 71 4.27 -2.44 5.59
C THR A 71 4.03 -3.96 5.66
N PRO A 72 2.90 -4.40 6.26
CA PRO A 72 2.48 -5.81 6.23
C PRO A 72 2.42 -6.37 4.81
N ARG A 73 2.08 -5.53 3.84
CA ARG A 73 2.10 -5.88 2.43
C ARG A 73 3.51 -6.21 1.94
N ASP A 74 4.47 -5.32 2.16
CA ASP A 74 5.84 -5.50 1.65
C ASP A 74 6.40 -6.84 2.12
N LEU A 75 6.02 -7.25 3.33
CA LEU A 75 6.40 -8.52 3.92
C LEU A 75 5.60 -9.71 3.35
N ALA A 76 4.28 -9.59 3.27
CA ALA A 76 3.42 -10.67 2.77
C ALA A 76 3.68 -11.00 1.29
N ASP A 77 4.08 -10.01 0.49
CA ASP A 77 4.47 -10.21 -0.90
C ASP A 77 5.68 -11.14 -1.04
N PHE A 78 6.55 -11.23 -0.03
CA PHE A 78 7.68 -12.18 0.00
C PHE A 78 7.39 -13.39 0.91
N GLY A 79 6.14 -13.59 1.31
CA GLY A 79 5.77 -14.77 2.11
C GLY A 79 6.08 -14.65 3.60
N TRP A 80 6.39 -13.46 4.09
CA TRP A 80 6.71 -13.24 5.50
C TRP A 80 5.42 -13.08 6.31
N ALA A 81 5.18 -13.98 7.27
CA ALA A 81 4.11 -13.91 8.24
C ALA A 81 4.60 -13.33 9.58
N CYS A 82 3.79 -12.50 10.22
CA CYS A 82 4.10 -11.95 11.53
C CYS A 82 4.02 -13.02 12.62
N VAL A 83 5.11 -13.21 13.36
CA VAL A 83 5.16 -14.13 14.51
C VAL A 83 5.10 -13.36 15.82
N LYS A 84 5.76 -12.20 15.87
CA LYS A 84 5.73 -11.25 16.98
C LYS A 84 6.09 -9.85 16.49
N LYS A 85 6.04 -8.86 17.38
CA LYS A 85 6.44 -7.49 17.06
C LYS A 85 7.85 -7.48 16.45
N ASP A 86 7.99 -6.78 15.32
CA ASP A 86 9.22 -6.59 14.57
C ASP A 86 9.93 -7.89 14.12
N CYS A 87 9.21 -9.02 14.08
CA CYS A 87 9.77 -10.30 13.70
C CYS A 87 8.78 -11.14 12.89
N VAL A 88 9.24 -11.55 11.71
CA VAL A 88 8.46 -12.30 10.74
C VAL A 88 9.15 -13.61 10.38
N GLN A 89 8.37 -14.58 9.89
CA GLN A 89 8.84 -15.87 9.44
C GLN A 89 8.29 -16.18 8.06
N CYS A 90 9.14 -16.70 7.16
CA CYS A 90 8.70 -17.12 5.85
C CYS A 90 7.85 -18.39 5.96
N VAL A 91 6.65 -18.39 5.36
CA VAL A 91 5.72 -19.54 5.41
C VAL A 91 6.17 -20.76 4.62
N GLU A 92 7.23 -20.64 3.80
CA GLU A 92 7.73 -21.76 2.97
C GLU A 92 9.10 -22.26 3.40
N CYS A 93 10.06 -21.35 3.68
CA CYS A 93 11.44 -21.75 4.01
C CYS A 93 11.77 -21.63 5.50
N GLU A 94 10.79 -21.20 6.31
CA GLU A 94 10.81 -21.09 7.78
C GLU A 94 11.90 -20.15 8.35
N GLN A 95 12.62 -19.43 7.49
CA GLN A 95 13.59 -18.42 7.90
C GLN A 95 12.90 -17.28 8.63
N TYR A 96 13.67 -16.60 9.49
CA TYR A 96 13.21 -15.45 10.26
C TYR A 96 13.86 -14.16 9.76
N LEU A 97 13.11 -13.07 9.82
CA LEU A 97 13.59 -11.71 9.55
C LEU A 97 13.17 -10.79 10.69
N ASN A 98 14.12 -9.98 11.16
CA ASN A 98 13.88 -8.89 12.09
C ASN A 98 13.65 -7.59 11.30
N THR A 99 12.57 -6.89 11.59
CA THR A 99 12.16 -5.63 10.93
C THR A 99 12.28 -4.42 11.85
N SER A 100 13.01 -4.54 12.97
CA SER A 100 13.22 -3.46 13.93
C SER A 100 14.03 -2.33 13.29
N LEU A 101 13.56 -1.11 13.46
CA LEU A 101 14.26 0.09 13.03
C LEU A 101 14.79 0.88 14.23
N PRO A 102 15.95 1.55 14.09
CA PRO A 102 16.41 2.47 15.12
C PRO A 102 15.41 3.61 15.27
N ASN A 103 15.32 4.18 16.48
CA ASN A 103 14.43 5.31 16.71
C ASN A 103 14.93 6.54 15.92
N ILE A 104 14.15 7.01 14.95
CA ILE A 104 14.49 8.13 14.05
C ILE A 104 14.77 9.46 14.78
N CYS A 105 14.27 9.61 16.01
CA CYS A 105 14.54 10.77 16.86
C CYS A 105 15.91 10.66 17.56
N LYS A 106 16.49 9.45 17.66
CA LYS A 106 17.74 9.18 18.36
C LYS A 106 18.94 8.97 17.43
N VAL A 107 18.70 8.66 16.15
CA VAL A 107 19.75 8.44 15.15
C VAL A 107 19.68 9.46 14.03
N SER A 108 20.78 9.56 13.27
CA SER A 108 20.78 10.33 12.02
C SER A 108 19.84 9.69 11.00
N PHE A 109 19.33 10.51 10.08
CA PHE A 109 18.45 10.04 9.01
C PHE A 109 19.13 8.96 8.14
N ASN A 110 20.44 9.12 7.86
CA ASN A 110 21.21 8.15 7.08
C ASN A 110 21.26 6.78 7.76
N VAL A 111 21.47 6.71 9.08
CA VAL A 111 21.47 5.43 9.81
C VAL A 111 20.11 4.77 9.77
N TYR A 112 19.03 5.55 9.94
CA TYR A 112 17.66 5.05 9.83
C TYR A 112 17.37 4.48 8.43
N ASN A 113 17.71 5.25 7.39
CA ASN A 113 17.48 4.84 6.00
C ASN A 113 18.32 3.63 5.61
N SER A 114 19.60 3.57 5.98
CA SER A 114 20.42 2.38 5.72
C SER A 114 19.85 1.14 6.41
N SER A 115 19.31 1.28 7.63
CA SER A 115 18.65 0.17 8.32
C SER A 115 17.37 -0.26 7.61
N LEU A 116 16.59 0.69 7.11
CA LEU A 116 15.38 0.42 6.32
C LEU A 116 15.72 -0.28 4.99
N GLN A 117 16.74 0.21 4.28
CA GLN A 117 17.25 -0.40 3.04
C GLN A 117 17.73 -1.83 3.26
N ASP A 118 18.47 -2.08 4.35
CA ASP A 118 18.90 -3.42 4.74
C ASP A 118 17.71 -4.36 4.96
N ILE A 119 16.64 -3.90 5.64
CA ILE A 119 15.42 -4.70 5.79
C ILE A 119 14.78 -4.99 4.42
N HIS A 120 14.67 -3.99 3.54
CA HIS A 120 14.12 -4.18 2.19
C HIS A 120 14.94 -5.17 1.36
N GLN A 121 16.27 -5.11 1.44
CA GLN A 121 17.14 -6.10 0.79
C GLN A 121 16.89 -7.51 1.35
N LYS A 122 16.74 -7.61 2.68
CA LYS A 122 16.50 -8.86 3.39
C LYS A 122 15.13 -9.47 3.14
N LEU A 123 14.14 -8.70 2.65
CA LEU A 123 12.87 -9.28 2.17
C LEU A 123 13.12 -10.38 1.13
N THR A 124 14.15 -10.21 0.31
CA THR A 124 14.60 -11.21 -0.66
C THR A 124 15.72 -12.06 -0.11
N THR A 125 16.75 -11.45 0.48
CA THR A 125 18.00 -12.17 0.73
C THR A 125 17.96 -13.10 1.94
N ALA A 126 17.11 -12.83 2.94
CA ALA A 126 17.01 -13.62 4.18
C ALA A 126 16.33 -14.98 3.99
N HIS A 127 15.70 -15.22 2.84
CA HIS A 127 15.18 -16.55 2.50
C HIS A 127 16.32 -17.56 2.26
N ARG A 128 15.99 -18.85 2.39
CA ARG A 128 16.81 -19.91 1.78
C ARG A 128 16.90 -19.65 0.26
N THR A 129 18.05 -19.94 -0.34
CA THR A 129 18.30 -19.67 -1.77
C THR A 129 17.33 -20.40 -2.71
N THR A 130 16.77 -21.53 -2.28
CA THR A 130 15.78 -22.34 -3.00
C THR A 130 14.32 -21.95 -2.72
N CYS A 131 14.07 -20.95 -1.87
CA CYS A 131 12.71 -20.53 -1.52
C CYS A 131 12.01 -19.89 -2.72
N LYS A 132 10.83 -20.41 -3.08
CA LYS A 132 10.01 -19.87 -4.18
C LYS A 132 9.44 -18.47 -3.90
N LEU A 133 9.32 -18.07 -2.64
CA LEU A 133 8.76 -16.75 -2.26
C LEU A 133 9.81 -15.64 -2.25
N ARG A 134 11.10 -15.99 -2.44
CA ARG A 134 12.21 -15.03 -2.54
C ARG A 134 12.03 -14.02 -3.67
N THR A 135 11.33 -14.38 -4.74
CA THR A 135 11.16 -13.52 -5.92
C THR A 135 9.98 -12.56 -5.80
N GLY A 136 9.33 -12.51 -4.64
CA GLY A 136 8.11 -11.75 -4.44
C GLY A 136 6.87 -12.42 -5.05
N ALA A 137 5.72 -11.88 -4.71
CA ALA A 137 4.43 -12.41 -5.11
C ALA A 137 4.09 -11.93 -6.52
N PRO A 138 3.41 -12.77 -7.33
CA PRO A 138 2.91 -12.32 -8.62
C PRO A 138 1.95 -11.14 -8.47
N PRO A 139 1.69 -10.38 -9.55
CA PRO A 139 0.78 -9.25 -9.47
C PRO A 139 -0.66 -9.72 -9.15
N PHE A 140 -1.43 -8.83 -8.51
CA PHE A 140 -2.86 -9.08 -8.24
C PHE A 140 -3.69 -9.14 -9.52
N ARG A 141 -3.22 -8.49 -10.59
CA ARG A 141 -3.87 -8.45 -11.91
C ARG A 141 -2.80 -8.56 -13.00
N ILE A 142 -3.11 -9.32 -14.05
CA ILE A 142 -2.25 -9.46 -15.24
C ILE A 142 -2.82 -8.64 -16.40
N THR A 143 -4.15 -8.54 -16.48
CA THR A 143 -4.88 -7.78 -17.49
C THR A 143 -5.82 -6.79 -16.83
N GLU A 144 -6.18 -5.74 -17.58
CA GLU A 144 -7.22 -4.81 -17.19
C GLU A 144 -8.57 -5.56 -17.09
N PRO A 145 -9.32 -5.40 -16.00
CA PRO A 145 -10.61 -6.07 -15.84
C PRO A 145 -11.69 -5.40 -16.69
N SER A 146 -12.64 -6.20 -17.16
CA SER A 146 -13.84 -5.68 -17.81
C SER A 146 -14.79 -5.00 -16.81
N SER A 147 -15.62 -4.09 -17.31
CA SER A 147 -16.71 -3.47 -16.52
C SER A 147 -17.60 -4.53 -15.84
N LYS A 148 -17.86 -5.64 -16.53
CA LYS A 148 -18.63 -6.77 -15.98
C LYS A 148 -17.95 -7.40 -14.77
N GLU A 149 -16.68 -7.76 -14.87
CA GLU A 149 -15.92 -8.36 -13.77
C GLU A 149 -15.82 -7.43 -12.54
N ILE A 150 -15.64 -6.13 -12.78
CA ILE A 150 -15.63 -5.13 -11.71
C ILE A 150 -16.98 -5.11 -10.99
N MET A 151 -18.07 -4.99 -11.74
CA MET A 151 -19.42 -4.87 -11.18
C MET A 151 -19.90 -6.16 -10.50
N GLU A 152 -19.51 -7.34 -11.00
CA GLU A 152 -19.74 -8.62 -10.31
C GLU A 152 -19.04 -8.64 -8.94
N GLY A 153 -17.79 -8.18 -8.87
CA GLY A 153 -17.08 -8.05 -7.60
C GLY A 153 -17.73 -7.04 -6.64
N VAL A 154 -18.21 -5.91 -7.16
CA VAL A 154 -18.94 -4.90 -6.37
C VAL A 154 -20.25 -5.49 -5.83
N GLN A 155 -21.04 -6.16 -6.66
CA GLN A 155 -22.29 -6.81 -6.23
C GLN A 155 -22.03 -7.91 -5.18
N GLY A 156 -20.95 -8.69 -5.33
CA GLY A 156 -20.55 -9.67 -4.32
C GLY A 156 -20.33 -9.06 -2.93
N ARG A 157 -19.71 -7.87 -2.87
CA ARG A 157 -19.50 -7.12 -1.62
C ARG A 157 -20.75 -6.46 -1.06
N LEU A 158 -21.79 -6.32 -1.87
CA LEU A 158 -23.08 -5.73 -1.51
C LEU A 158 -24.12 -6.77 -1.04
N THR A 159 -23.75 -8.06 -0.94
CA THR A 159 -24.67 -9.16 -0.60
C THR A 159 -25.40 -8.99 0.74
N ASP A 160 -24.71 -8.49 1.76
CA ASP A 160 -25.25 -8.39 3.13
C ASP A 160 -25.91 -7.04 3.47
N ILE A 161 -25.91 -6.07 2.55
CA ILE A 161 -26.35 -4.69 2.84
C ILE A 161 -27.83 -4.59 3.22
N LYS A 162 -28.67 -5.55 2.78
CA LYS A 162 -30.12 -5.55 3.04
C LYS A 162 -30.45 -5.63 4.53
N ASN A 163 -29.51 -6.09 5.34
CA ASN A 163 -29.65 -6.22 6.79
C ASN A 163 -29.09 -5.02 7.57
N ILE A 164 -28.71 -3.94 6.86
CA ILE A 164 -27.97 -2.81 7.41
C ILE A 164 -28.69 -1.53 6.99
N GLU A 165 -29.10 -0.72 7.97
CA GLU A 165 -29.72 0.58 7.70
C GLU A 165 -28.64 1.61 7.30
N GLU A 166 -29.01 2.55 6.43
CA GLU A 166 -28.06 3.50 5.84
C GLU A 166 -27.43 4.47 6.87
N ASP A 167 -28.11 4.70 7.99
CA ASP A 167 -27.68 5.56 9.09
C ASP A 167 -26.79 4.82 10.11
N GLU A 168 -26.62 3.50 9.98
CA GLU A 168 -25.75 2.71 10.86
C GLU A 168 -24.27 3.05 10.74
N PHE A 169 -23.86 3.77 9.69
CA PHE A 169 -22.52 4.32 9.59
C PHE A 169 -22.49 5.57 8.70
N LYS A 170 -21.46 6.38 8.90
CA LYS A 170 -21.23 7.61 8.12
C LYS A 170 -19.99 7.43 7.26
N VAL A 171 -20.08 7.83 6.00
CA VAL A 171 -18.93 7.88 5.09
C VAL A 171 -18.94 9.21 4.38
N ASP A 172 -17.77 9.84 4.29
CA ASP A 172 -17.59 11.04 3.50
C ASP A 172 -17.32 10.63 2.06
N ILE A 173 -18.32 10.83 1.19
CA ILE A 173 -18.18 10.62 -0.25
C ILE A 173 -17.83 11.98 -0.85
N PRO A 174 -16.72 12.11 -1.57
CA PRO A 174 -16.40 13.38 -2.21
C PRO A 174 -17.42 13.77 -3.28
N SER A 175 -17.79 15.05 -3.31
CA SER A 175 -18.90 15.59 -4.11
C SER A 175 -18.76 15.34 -5.61
N ASP A 176 -17.52 15.29 -6.09
CA ASP A 176 -17.20 15.21 -7.51
C ASP A 176 -17.08 13.74 -7.98
N LEU A 177 -17.37 12.78 -7.10
CA LEU A 177 -17.33 11.35 -7.43
C LEU A 177 -18.63 10.91 -8.11
N ASN A 178 -18.54 10.46 -9.37
CA ASN A 178 -19.67 9.79 -10.00
C ASN A 178 -19.60 8.29 -9.70
N LEU A 179 -20.58 7.79 -8.95
CA LEU A 179 -20.71 6.39 -8.61
C LEU A 179 -21.68 5.68 -9.58
N PRO A 180 -21.39 4.41 -9.96
CA PRO A 180 -22.35 3.54 -10.62
C PRO A 180 -23.66 3.47 -9.82
N LYS A 181 -24.79 3.52 -10.51
CA LYS A 181 -26.11 3.40 -9.86
C LYS A 181 -26.59 1.97 -9.94
N LEU A 182 -27.00 1.43 -8.80
CA LEU A 182 -27.63 0.12 -8.69
C LEU A 182 -28.92 0.28 -7.89
N GLU A 183 -30.00 -0.29 -8.41
CA GLU A 183 -31.32 -0.17 -7.79
C GLU A 183 -31.32 -0.68 -6.35
N GLY A 184 -31.88 0.09 -5.42
CA GLY A 184 -31.94 -0.25 -4.00
C GLY A 184 -30.62 -0.15 -3.24
N VAL A 185 -29.55 0.38 -3.85
CA VAL A 185 -28.24 0.57 -3.20
C VAL A 185 -27.93 2.05 -3.06
N SER A 186 -27.65 2.48 -1.82
CA SER A 186 -27.24 3.87 -1.57
C SER A 186 -25.79 4.11 -2.00
N ASP A 187 -25.47 5.38 -2.26
CA ASP A 187 -24.12 5.79 -2.68
C ASP A 187 -23.06 5.44 -1.62
N LYS A 188 -23.42 5.40 -0.33
CA LYS A 188 -22.51 4.97 0.75
C LYS A 188 -22.06 3.53 0.58
N PHE A 189 -23.01 2.62 0.36
CA PHE A 189 -22.71 1.21 0.16
C PHE A 189 -21.93 0.99 -1.14
N MET A 190 -22.33 1.68 -2.21
CA MET A 190 -21.62 1.62 -3.49
C MET A 190 -20.17 2.10 -3.34
N TYR A 191 -19.94 3.21 -2.65
CA TYR A 191 -18.60 3.78 -2.45
C TYR A 191 -17.68 2.83 -1.68
N VAL A 192 -18.14 2.26 -0.56
CA VAL A 192 -17.32 1.32 0.21
C VAL A 192 -17.06 0.03 -0.59
N ALA A 193 -18.05 -0.46 -1.34
CA ALA A 193 -17.92 -1.64 -2.18
C ALA A 193 -16.93 -1.44 -3.34
N ILE A 194 -16.92 -0.28 -4.01
CA ILE A 194 -15.94 0.00 -5.07
C ILE A 194 -14.51 0.08 -4.53
N LEU A 195 -14.35 0.61 -3.32
CA LEU A 195 -13.06 0.63 -2.64
C LEU A 195 -12.59 -0.78 -2.25
N GLY A 196 -13.47 -1.78 -2.23
CA GLY A 196 -13.14 -3.17 -1.95
C GLY A 196 -13.61 -3.68 -0.58
N TRP A 197 -14.42 -2.89 0.12
CA TRP A 197 -15.00 -3.27 1.40
C TRP A 197 -16.35 -3.97 1.23
N PHE A 198 -16.56 -5.08 1.93
CA PHE A 198 -17.87 -5.58 2.27
C PHE A 198 -18.20 -5.22 3.71
N VAL A 199 -19.48 -5.14 4.04
CA VAL A 199 -19.96 -4.83 5.39
C VAL A 199 -20.96 -5.89 5.83
N SER A 200 -20.79 -6.36 7.06
CA SER A 200 -21.68 -7.32 7.71
C SER A 200 -22.06 -6.85 9.11
N LYS A 201 -23.18 -7.34 9.63
CA LYS A 201 -23.70 -7.00 10.96
C LYS A 201 -23.88 -8.27 11.79
N PRO A 202 -22.79 -8.83 12.34
CA PRO A 202 -22.87 -10.10 13.07
C PRO A 202 -23.55 -9.97 14.44
N LYS A 203 -23.59 -8.77 15.02
CA LYS A 203 -24.22 -8.49 16.33
C LYS A 203 -24.88 -7.10 16.32
N ARG A 204 -25.91 -6.91 17.14
CA ARG A 204 -26.58 -5.60 17.30
C ARG A 204 -25.57 -4.55 17.80
N GLY A 205 -25.53 -3.39 17.13
CA GLY A 205 -24.69 -2.25 17.53
C GLY A 205 -23.24 -2.29 17.05
N ALA A 206 -22.84 -3.30 16.27
CA ALA A 206 -21.52 -3.39 15.68
C ALA A 206 -21.60 -3.83 14.21
N LEU A 207 -20.87 -3.11 13.36
CA LEU A 207 -20.64 -3.46 11.97
C LEU A 207 -19.22 -3.98 11.80
N ILE A 208 -19.05 -4.99 10.95
CA ILE A 208 -17.74 -5.49 10.55
C ILE A 208 -17.51 -5.16 9.09
N PHE A 209 -16.46 -4.38 8.82
CA PHE A 209 -15.96 -4.08 7.49
C PHE A 209 -14.81 -5.01 7.16
N GLY A 210 -14.93 -5.77 6.09
CA GLY A 210 -13.87 -6.64 5.58
C GLY A 210 -13.44 -6.22 4.18
N CYS A 211 -12.17 -6.38 3.84
CA CYS A 211 -11.66 -6.05 2.50
C CYS A 211 -11.23 -7.30 1.73
N ASP A 212 -11.68 -7.42 0.47
CA ASP A 212 -11.34 -8.55 -0.41
C ASP A 212 -9.87 -8.62 -0.79
N TYR A 213 -9.16 -7.49 -0.75
CA TYR A 213 -7.80 -7.39 -1.26
C TYR A 213 -6.75 -7.41 -0.15
N CYS A 214 -6.98 -6.67 0.92
CA CYS A 214 -6.03 -6.62 2.05
C CYS A 214 -6.43 -7.51 3.23
N ALA A 215 -7.57 -8.19 3.18
CA ALA A 215 -8.07 -9.03 4.26
C ALA A 215 -8.16 -8.34 5.65
N ARG A 216 -8.07 -7.00 5.71
CA ARG A 216 -8.35 -6.27 6.93
C ARG A 216 -9.81 -6.46 7.30
N GLU A 217 -10.03 -6.64 8.59
CA GLU A 217 -11.33 -6.70 9.22
C GLU A 217 -11.37 -5.66 10.33
N LEU A 218 -12.38 -4.79 10.29
CA LEU A 218 -12.52 -3.66 11.20
C LEU A 218 -13.93 -3.66 11.78
N ALA A 219 -14.00 -3.81 13.09
CA ALA A 219 -15.24 -3.60 13.83
C ALA A 219 -15.42 -2.10 14.07
N ILE A 220 -16.57 -1.56 13.67
CA ILE A 220 -17.00 -0.21 14.01
C ILE A 220 -18.31 -0.26 14.77
N ARG A 221 -18.48 0.66 15.73
CA ARG A 221 -19.76 0.86 16.41
C ARG A 221 -20.73 1.54 15.44
N THR A 222 -21.99 1.13 15.47
CA THR A 222 -23.06 1.77 14.67
C THR A 222 -23.16 3.27 14.99
N GLY A 223 -23.37 4.09 13.97
CA GLY A 223 -23.41 5.55 14.01
C GLY A 223 -22.05 6.23 13.85
N ASN A 224 -20.94 5.48 13.95
CA ASN A 224 -19.61 6.03 13.78
C ASN A 224 -19.26 6.27 12.31
N LYS A 225 -18.30 7.17 12.10
CA LYS A 225 -17.69 7.42 10.79
C LYS A 225 -16.74 6.30 10.40
N PHE A 226 -16.81 5.89 9.15
CA PHE A 226 -15.87 4.96 8.52
C PHE A 226 -15.15 5.66 7.36
N ASP A 227 -13.84 5.83 7.50
CA ASP A 227 -12.99 6.36 6.43
C ASP A 227 -12.46 5.19 5.59
N ALA A 228 -13.13 4.90 4.49
CA ALA A 228 -12.84 3.73 3.66
C ALA A 228 -11.46 3.80 2.98
N ILE A 229 -10.92 5.00 2.74
CA ILE A 229 -9.61 5.21 2.15
C ILE A 229 -8.51 5.07 3.20
N HIS A 230 -8.62 5.80 4.30
CA HIS A 230 -7.59 5.79 5.34
C HIS A 230 -7.42 4.39 5.93
N ASN A 231 -8.51 3.64 6.06
CA ASN A 231 -8.45 2.25 6.53
C ASN A 231 -7.79 1.27 5.54
N HIS A 232 -7.56 1.67 4.30
CA HIS A 232 -6.73 0.93 3.34
C HIS A 232 -5.25 1.33 3.37
N GLU A 233 -4.93 2.52 3.88
CA GLU A 233 -3.61 3.15 3.78
C GLU A 233 -2.50 2.21 4.25
N ARG A 234 -1.55 1.91 3.35
CA ARG A 234 -0.39 1.02 3.60
C ARG A 234 -0.70 -0.49 3.69
N TRP A 235 -1.93 -0.91 3.44
CA TRP A 235 -2.34 -2.32 3.50
C TRP A 235 -2.93 -2.85 2.17
N CYS A 236 -3.58 -2.00 1.39
CA CYS A 236 -4.49 -2.43 0.31
C CYS A 236 -4.04 -1.99 -1.08
N PRO A 237 -4.22 -2.82 -2.14
CA PRO A 237 -3.65 -2.50 -3.46
C PRO A 237 -4.57 -1.57 -4.22
N ARG A 238 -5.79 -1.44 -3.73
CA ARG A 238 -6.81 -0.53 -4.24
C ARG A 238 -6.36 0.92 -4.22
N ILE A 239 -5.55 1.31 -3.25
CA ILE A 239 -5.04 2.67 -3.08
C ILE A 239 -3.64 2.87 -3.67
N ASP A 240 -3.06 1.84 -4.30
CA ASP A 240 -1.79 1.99 -5.00
C ASP A 240 -2.04 2.82 -6.26
N SER A 241 -1.24 3.87 -6.41
CA SER A 241 -1.25 4.76 -7.57
C SER A 241 -0.29 4.27 -8.64
N ASP A 242 -0.70 4.40 -9.89
CA ASP A 242 0.17 4.20 -11.04
C ASP A 242 1.15 5.37 -11.27
N GLU A 243 1.86 5.33 -12.39
CA GLU A 243 2.81 6.38 -12.81
C GLU A 243 2.15 7.74 -13.08
N HIS A 244 0.84 7.77 -13.30
CA HIS A 244 0.05 8.98 -13.47
C HIS A 244 -0.60 9.47 -12.16
N GLY A 245 -0.46 8.69 -11.08
CA GLY A 245 -1.07 8.99 -9.78
C GLY A 245 -2.49 8.43 -9.64
N GLU A 246 -3.02 7.75 -10.66
CA GLU A 246 -4.35 7.16 -10.64
C GLU A 246 -4.32 5.88 -9.80
N THR A 247 -5.20 5.81 -8.80
CA THR A 247 -5.29 4.64 -7.94
C THR A 247 -6.07 3.51 -8.62
N SER A 248 -5.77 2.27 -8.24
CA SER A 248 -6.44 1.09 -8.80
C SER A 248 -7.97 1.15 -8.67
N TRP A 249 -8.51 1.75 -7.60
CA TRP A 249 -9.96 1.91 -7.46
C TRP A 249 -10.56 2.98 -8.37
N GLN A 250 -9.80 4.03 -8.69
CA GLN A 250 -10.20 5.06 -9.65
C GLN A 250 -10.22 4.50 -11.08
N SER A 251 -9.22 3.70 -11.43
CA SER A 251 -9.19 3.01 -12.72
C SER A 251 -10.43 2.13 -12.91
N ASP A 252 -10.79 1.32 -11.91
CA ASP A 252 -11.98 0.46 -11.98
C ASP A 252 -13.28 1.26 -12.17
N ILE A 253 -13.47 2.35 -11.42
CA ILE A 253 -14.69 3.16 -11.58
C ILE A 253 -14.71 3.85 -12.95
N ASN A 254 -13.56 4.24 -13.48
CA ASN A 254 -13.45 4.85 -14.81
C ASN A 254 -13.82 3.86 -15.92
N ILE A 255 -13.41 2.60 -15.80
CA ILE A 255 -13.79 1.51 -16.71
C ILE A 255 -15.30 1.29 -16.67
N VAL A 256 -15.90 1.21 -15.47
CA VAL A 256 -17.34 0.96 -15.32
C VAL A 256 -18.17 2.12 -15.88
N MET A 257 -17.78 3.36 -15.55
CA MET A 257 -18.51 4.56 -15.95
C MET A 257 -18.23 4.98 -17.40
N ASN A 258 -17.24 4.34 -18.05
CA ASN A 258 -16.72 4.72 -19.37
C ASN A 258 -16.42 6.24 -19.46
N THR A 259 -15.99 6.82 -18.34
CA THR A 259 -15.77 8.26 -18.16
C THR A 259 -14.67 8.45 -17.12
N LYS A 260 -13.79 9.43 -17.31
CA LYS A 260 -12.78 9.76 -16.31
C LYS A 260 -13.40 10.50 -15.12
N ASN A 261 -13.51 9.83 -13.98
CA ASN A 261 -13.64 10.48 -12.69
C ASN A 261 -12.28 11.10 -12.34
N TYR A 262 -12.16 12.42 -12.53
CA TYR A 262 -10.99 13.14 -12.06
C TYR A 262 -11.11 13.39 -10.57
N PHE A 263 -10.22 12.78 -9.80
CA PHE A 263 -10.30 12.83 -8.35
C PHE A 263 -9.03 13.43 -7.75
N PRO A 264 -8.96 14.78 -7.63
CA PRO A 264 -7.79 15.46 -7.09
C PRO A 264 -7.60 15.23 -5.58
N HIS A 265 -8.58 14.61 -4.90
CA HIS A 265 -8.70 14.63 -3.44
C HIS A 265 -7.81 13.63 -2.67
N HIS A 266 -7.07 12.73 -3.33
CA HIS A 266 -6.11 11.89 -2.60
C HIS A 266 -4.86 12.62 -2.13
N ASN A 267 -4.67 13.89 -2.53
CA ASN A 267 -3.79 14.79 -1.81
C ASN A 267 -4.29 16.22 -2.05
N LYS A 268 -4.52 16.98 -0.97
CA LYS A 268 -4.75 18.44 -1.00
C LYS A 268 -3.67 19.24 -1.77
N TYR A 269 -2.64 18.56 -2.26
CA TYR A 269 -1.48 19.07 -2.94
C TYR A 269 -1.31 18.53 -4.37
N HIS A 270 -2.22 17.71 -4.93
CA HIS A 270 -2.01 17.02 -6.23
C HIS A 270 -1.78 17.97 -7.43
N GLY A 271 -2.12 19.26 -7.30
CA GLY A 271 -1.77 20.31 -8.27
C GLY A 271 -0.63 21.26 -7.84
N SER A 272 -0.16 21.19 -6.59
CA SER A 272 0.96 22.01 -6.12
C SER A 272 2.27 21.49 -6.71
N ALA A 273 3.16 22.41 -7.09
CA ALA A 273 4.51 22.07 -7.53
C ALA A 273 5.21 21.16 -6.51
N ILE A 274 4.99 21.41 -5.23
CA ILE A 274 5.58 20.69 -4.10
C ILE A 274 5.19 19.19 -4.08
N TYR A 275 3.95 18.83 -4.42
CA TYR A 275 3.55 17.42 -4.47
C TYR A 275 4.09 16.70 -5.70
N ARG A 276 4.10 17.37 -6.85
CA ARG A 276 4.73 16.84 -8.07
C ARG A 276 6.21 16.60 -7.83
N GLU A 277 6.87 17.53 -7.16
CA GLU A 277 8.27 17.40 -6.71
C GLU A 277 8.44 16.30 -5.66
N ALA A 278 7.55 16.17 -4.68
CA ALA A 278 7.64 15.12 -3.64
C ALA A 278 7.40 13.71 -4.20
N MET A 279 6.44 13.55 -5.13
CA MET A 279 6.21 12.28 -5.81
C MET A 279 7.30 12.00 -6.85
N ALA A 280 7.84 13.01 -7.54
CA ALA A 280 9.02 12.86 -8.38
C ALA A 280 10.25 12.49 -7.55
N ALA A 281 10.45 13.08 -6.38
CA ALA A 281 11.52 12.74 -5.45
C ALA A 281 11.35 11.33 -4.88
N ARG A 282 10.13 10.92 -4.53
CA ARG A 282 9.83 9.53 -4.16
C ARG A 282 10.11 8.55 -5.30
N ARG A 283 9.74 8.88 -6.54
CA ARG A 283 10.07 8.08 -7.74
C ARG A 283 11.57 8.03 -8.00
N LEU A 284 12.30 9.13 -7.76
CA LEU A 284 13.77 9.17 -7.86
C LEU A 284 14.41 8.31 -6.78
N LEU A 285 13.87 8.28 -5.56
CA LEU A 285 14.30 7.36 -4.50
C LEU A 285 14.02 5.90 -4.89
N ASP A 286 12.80 5.58 -5.33
CA ASP A 286 12.42 4.23 -5.75
C ASP A 286 13.24 3.76 -6.98
N ASN A 287 13.52 4.64 -7.94
CA ASN A 287 14.38 4.36 -9.09
C ASN A 287 15.87 4.28 -8.72
N SER A 288 16.36 5.07 -7.77
CA SER A 288 17.73 4.96 -7.26
C SER A 288 17.95 3.63 -6.53
N LEU A 289 16.92 3.11 -5.86
CA LEU A 289 16.92 1.76 -5.28
C LEU A 289 16.89 0.66 -6.37
N SER A 290 16.22 0.90 -7.50
CA SER A 290 16.22 0.02 -8.67
C SER A 290 17.56 0.02 -9.45
N THR A 291 18.32 1.10 -9.39
CA THR A 291 19.52 1.30 -10.23
C THR A 291 20.82 0.78 -9.58
N ILE A 292 20.79 0.36 -8.31
CA ILE A 292 21.93 -0.28 -7.61
C ILE A 292 21.84 -1.83 -7.68
N ILE A 293 21.19 -2.38 -8.72
CA ILE A 293 21.32 -3.79 -9.09
C ILE A 293 21.97 -3.85 -10.48
N SER A 294 23.24 -3.53 -10.54
CA SER A 294 24.15 -4.10 -11.54
C SER A 294 25.28 -4.76 -10.77
N PRO A 295 25.52 -6.07 -10.93
CA PRO A 295 26.68 -6.73 -10.36
C PRO A 295 27.92 -6.18 -11.08
N SER A 296 28.52 -5.15 -10.51
CA SER A 296 29.91 -4.84 -10.78
C SER A 296 30.73 -6.02 -10.27
N LEU A 297 31.64 -6.50 -11.13
CA LEU A 297 32.84 -7.32 -10.87
C LEU A 297 32.76 -8.72 -11.48
N ILE A 298 33.40 -8.89 -12.64
CA ILE A 298 34.59 -9.77 -12.78
C ILE A 298 35.52 -9.16 -13.85
N THR A 299 36.55 -8.43 -13.45
CA THR A 299 37.80 -8.35 -14.21
C THR A 299 38.77 -9.34 -13.57
N PRO A 300 39.31 -10.32 -14.30
CA PRO A 300 40.33 -11.20 -13.75
C PRO A 300 41.67 -10.44 -13.61
N PRO A 301 42.52 -10.82 -12.65
CA PRO A 301 43.87 -10.26 -12.57
C PRO A 301 44.68 -10.74 -13.79
N SER A 302 45.24 -9.78 -14.52
CA SER A 302 46.25 -10.02 -15.55
C SER A 302 47.54 -10.49 -14.88
N SER A 303 47.95 -11.72 -15.19
CA SER A 303 49.37 -12.14 -15.19
C SER A 303 50.07 -11.62 -16.43
#